data_AF-A0A6B2LGU3-F1
#
_entry.id   AF-A0A6B2LGU3-F1
#
_cell.length_a   1.000
_cell.length_b   1.000
_cell.length_c   1.000
_cell.angle_alpha   90.00
_cell.angle_beta   90.00
_cell.angle_gamma   90.00
#
_symmetry.space_group_name_H-M   'P 1'
#
loop_
_entity.id
_entity.type
_entity.pdbx_description
1 polymer ?
#
loop_
_entity_poly.entity_id
_entity_poly.type
_entity_poly.pdbx_seq_one_letter_code
_entity_poly.pdbx_strand_id
1 'polypeptide(L)'
;MGNGLTLESILIMPVQRIPRYLLLIDNLLRLTDEDHPDYDNLVKARDQFKSIVEMMNESKRNNENFEEVKKICYKIYGFPKEMLIGVKGIKVLKSGEFISSVDDSKIFGLILTNCFIISKEVDRRTDKEINKDKYKYKLEELYQWDGLRFFVDKSKTVPYLVIEDDLKKSKLTHESEEVLQDWFMVLLGAVNDIHESEKQQEITEEEKLHNNRQA
;
A
#
# COMPACT_ATOMS: atom_id res chain seq x y z
N MET A 1 -24.65 26.99 31.46
CA MET A 1 -23.75 25.81 31.55
C MET A 1 -23.08 25.67 30.19
N GLY A 2 -21.77 25.88 30.12
CA GLY A 2 -21.06 25.86 28.84
C GLY A 2 -20.92 24.41 28.35
N ASN A 3 -21.54 24.09 27.22
CA ASN A 3 -21.27 22.86 26.49
C ASN A 3 -19.89 22.99 25.85
N GLY A 4 -18.84 22.90 26.67
CA GLY A 4 -17.45 22.93 26.23
C GLY A 4 -17.14 21.65 25.47
N LEU A 5 -17.49 21.62 24.19
CA LEU A 5 -16.99 20.61 23.26
C LEU A 5 -15.46 20.60 23.37
N THR A 6 -14.89 19.43 23.69
CA THR A 6 -13.43 19.24 23.67
C THR A 6 -12.92 19.54 22.27
N LEU A 7 -11.67 19.99 22.14
CA LEU A 7 -11.07 20.25 20.82
C LEU A 7 -11.22 19.06 19.86
N GLU A 8 -11.05 17.84 20.38
CA GLU A 8 -11.29 16.59 19.65
C GLU A 8 -12.73 16.49 19.09
N SER A 9 -13.74 16.84 19.91
CA SER A 9 -15.14 16.82 19.49
C SER A 9 -15.51 17.91 18.47
N ILE A 10 -14.73 19.00 18.38
CA ILE A 10 -14.87 20.02 17.33
C ILE A 10 -14.20 19.53 16.05
N LEU A 11 -13.01 18.92 16.16
CA LEU A 11 -12.23 18.42 15.03
C LEU A 11 -12.89 17.23 14.31
N ILE A 12 -13.73 16.45 14.99
CA ILE A 12 -14.46 15.33 14.37
C ILE A 12 -15.71 15.78 13.58
N MET A 13 -16.25 16.98 13.83
CA MET A 13 -17.51 17.43 13.21
C MET A 13 -17.48 17.47 11.68
N PRO A 14 -16.42 17.96 11.00
CA PRO A 14 -16.37 17.98 9.53
C PRO A 14 -16.47 16.58 8.91
N VAL A 15 -15.85 15.58 9.54
CA VAL A 15 -15.89 14.18 9.10
C VAL A 15 -17.32 13.61 9.21
N GLN A 16 -18.05 13.95 10.28
CA GLN A 16 -19.41 13.47 10.53
C GLN A 16 -20.49 14.22 9.74
N ARG A 17 -20.22 15.47 9.36
CA ARG A 17 -21.21 16.38 8.76
C ARG A 17 -21.50 16.03 7.31
N ILE A 18 -20.48 15.58 6.56
CA ILE A 18 -20.62 15.23 5.14
C ILE A 18 -21.54 14.02 4.92
N PRO A 19 -21.37 12.87 5.63
CA PRO A 19 -22.32 11.76 5.54
C PRO A 19 -23.75 12.12 5.95
N ARG A 20 -23.92 13.01 6.94
CA ARG A 20 -25.25 13.50 7.33
C ARG A 20 -25.93 14.28 6.21
N TYR A 21 -25.19 15.08 5.45
CA TYR A 21 -25.74 15.79 4.30
C TYR A 21 -26.19 14.85 3.19
N LEU A 22 -25.44 13.79 2.92
CA LEU A 22 -25.88 12.76 1.98
C LEU A 22 -27.22 12.14 2.40
N LEU A 23 -27.38 11.76 3.68
CA LEU A 23 -28.65 11.23 4.20
C LEU A 23 -29.81 12.23 4.09
N LEU A 24 -29.56 13.52 4.32
CA LEU A 24 -30.57 14.56 4.18
C LEU A 24 -30.99 14.78 2.73
N ILE A 25 -30.03 14.79 1.80
CA ILE A 25 -30.29 14.91 0.36
C ILE A 25 -31.05 13.67 -0.15
N ASP A 26 -30.67 12.47 0.28
CA ASP A 26 -31.40 11.24 -0.05
C ASP A 26 -32.85 11.29 0.42
N ASN A 27 -33.10 11.78 1.63
CA ASN A 27 -34.45 11.93 2.16
C ASN A 27 -35.24 13.01 1.40
N LEU A 28 -34.61 14.13 1.04
CA LEU A 28 -35.25 15.20 0.29
C LEU A 28 -35.62 14.74 -1.13
N LEU A 29 -34.72 14.02 -1.79
CA LEU A 29 -34.94 13.47 -3.12
C LEU A 29 -36.11 12.46 -3.12
N ARG A 30 -36.24 11.63 -2.07
CA ARG A 30 -37.38 10.69 -1.91
C ARG A 30 -38.74 11.37 -1.75
N LEU A 31 -38.75 12.63 -1.32
CA LEU A 31 -39.96 13.44 -1.10
C LEU A 31 -40.22 14.43 -2.24
N THR A 32 -39.41 14.39 -3.30
CA THR A 32 -39.49 15.29 -4.45
C THR A 32 -39.90 14.48 -5.68
N ASP A 33 -41.00 14.85 -6.33
CA ASP A 33 -41.46 14.21 -7.56
C ASP A 33 -40.47 14.45 -8.72
N GLU A 34 -40.41 13.51 -9.67
CA GLU A 34 -39.48 13.59 -10.81
C GLU A 34 -39.73 14.81 -11.72
N ASP A 35 -40.97 15.29 -11.78
CA ASP A 35 -41.35 16.47 -12.55
C ASP A 35 -41.01 17.81 -11.85
N HIS A 36 -40.53 17.76 -10.60
CA HIS A 36 -40.20 18.97 -9.85
C HIS A 36 -38.91 19.61 -10.39
N PRO A 37 -38.83 20.95 -10.56
CA PRO A 37 -37.66 21.62 -11.13
C PRO A 37 -36.34 21.38 -10.38
N ASP A 38 -36.40 21.03 -9.09
CA ASP A 38 -35.21 20.71 -8.27
C ASP A 38 -34.80 19.23 -8.29
N TYR A 39 -35.59 18.32 -8.87
CA TYR A 39 -35.29 16.89 -8.84
C TYR A 39 -33.90 16.59 -9.41
N ASP A 40 -33.62 17.09 -10.61
CA ASP A 40 -32.31 16.90 -11.27
C ASP A 40 -31.15 17.51 -10.48
N ASN A 41 -31.37 18.65 -9.82
CA ASN A 41 -30.37 19.30 -8.98
C ASN A 41 -30.07 18.46 -7.74
N LEU A 42 -31.09 17.85 -7.12
CA LEU A 42 -30.96 16.96 -5.98
C LEU A 42 -30.25 15.65 -6.34
N VAL A 43 -30.52 15.08 -7.52
CA VAL A 43 -29.79 13.91 -8.04
C VAL A 43 -28.30 14.23 -8.19
N LYS A 44 -27.96 15.35 -8.85
CA LYS A 44 -26.57 15.79 -9.01
C LYS A 44 -25.89 16.03 -7.65
N ALA A 45 -26.58 16.69 -6.73
CA ALA A 45 -26.06 16.94 -5.39
C ALA A 45 -25.79 15.62 -4.65
N ARG A 46 -26.73 14.67 -4.68
CA ARG A 46 -26.55 13.34 -4.08
C ARG A 46 -25.30 12.65 -4.62
N ASP A 47 -25.13 12.62 -5.93
CA ASP A 47 -24.03 11.92 -6.58
C ASP A 47 -22.67 12.57 -6.24
N GLN A 48 -22.61 13.91 -6.20
CA GLN A 48 -21.42 14.63 -5.74
C GLN A 48 -21.08 14.33 -4.28
N PHE A 49 -22.08 14.39 -3.38
CA PHE A 49 -21.87 14.07 -1.96
C PHE A 49 -21.44 12.62 -1.77
N LYS A 50 -22.01 11.69 -2.53
CA LYS A 50 -21.61 10.28 -2.51
C LYS A 50 -20.14 10.11 -2.90
N SER A 51 -19.70 10.75 -3.99
CA SER A 51 -18.30 10.72 -4.41
C SER A 51 -17.35 11.31 -3.36
N ILE A 52 -17.75 12.40 -2.68
CA ILE A 52 -16.95 12.98 -1.59
C ILE A 52 -16.85 12.00 -0.41
N VAL A 53 -17.94 11.36 -0.02
CA VAL A 53 -17.95 10.36 1.07
C VAL A 53 -17.04 9.17 0.72
N GLU A 54 -17.09 8.68 -0.52
CA GLU A 54 -16.22 7.62 -1.02
C GLU A 54 -14.74 8.04 -0.99
N MET A 55 -14.42 9.24 -1.48
CA MET A 55 -13.07 9.80 -1.44
C MET A 55 -12.54 9.92 0.00
N MET A 56 -13.38 10.34 0.96
CA MET A 56 -13.00 10.41 2.37
C MET A 56 -12.70 9.02 2.94
N ASN A 57 -13.53 8.02 2.63
CA ASN A 57 -13.32 6.64 3.07
C ASN A 57 -12.02 6.07 2.51
N GLU A 58 -11.74 6.28 1.22
CA GLU A 58 -10.48 5.85 0.61
C GLU A 58 -9.28 6.62 1.17
N SER A 59 -9.41 7.93 1.44
CA SER A 59 -8.35 8.69 2.10
C SER A 59 -8.05 8.14 3.50
N LYS A 60 -9.08 7.76 4.26
CA LYS A 60 -8.92 7.14 5.57
C LYS A 60 -8.19 5.80 5.46
N ARG A 61 -8.65 4.92 4.55
CA ARG A 61 -8.04 3.62 4.29
C ARG A 61 -6.57 3.76 3.87
N ASN A 62 -6.26 4.71 2.99
CA ASN A 62 -4.89 5.00 2.56
C ASN A 62 -4.01 5.47 3.73
N ASN A 63 -4.54 6.30 4.62
CA ASN A 63 -3.80 6.74 5.80
C ASN A 63 -3.54 5.57 6.77
N GLU A 64 -4.51 4.70 6.99
CA GLU A 64 -4.35 3.50 7.83
C GLU A 64 -3.27 2.56 7.26
N ASN A 65 -3.31 2.27 5.97
CA ASN A 65 -2.28 1.47 5.29
C ASN A 65 -0.90 2.13 5.39
N PHE A 66 -0.83 3.45 5.21
CA PHE A 66 0.41 4.19 5.29
C PHE A 66 1.02 4.15 6.69
N GLU A 67 0.20 4.25 7.74
CA GLU A 67 0.66 4.11 9.12
C GLU A 67 1.16 2.69 9.42
N GLU A 68 0.57 1.65 8.83
CA GLU A 68 1.09 0.28 8.91
C GLU A 68 2.46 0.16 8.24
N VAL A 69 2.60 0.63 7.00
CA VAL A 69 3.87 0.62 6.26
C VAL A 69 4.96 1.36 7.06
N LYS A 70 4.66 2.56 7.58
CA LYS A 70 5.60 3.32 8.43
C LYS A 70 6.04 2.54 9.64
N LYS A 71 5.11 1.89 10.37
CA LYS A 71 5.43 1.13 11.60
C LYS A 71 6.44 0.02 11.34
N ILE A 72 6.38 -0.63 10.18
CA ILE A 72 7.34 -1.68 9.80
C ILE A 72 8.64 -1.06 9.28
N CYS A 73 8.56 -0.18 8.28
CA CYS A 73 9.74 0.40 7.62
C CYS A 73 10.61 1.20 8.59
N TYR A 74 10.03 1.89 9.58
CA TYR A 74 10.81 2.68 10.54
C TYR A 74 11.59 1.82 11.54
N LYS A 75 11.27 0.53 11.66
CA LYS A 75 12.04 -0.45 12.43
C LYS A 75 13.22 -1.03 11.64
N ILE A 76 13.35 -0.70 10.35
CA ILE A 76 14.43 -1.14 9.48
C ILE A 76 15.46 -0.01 9.39
N TYR A 77 16.66 -0.25 9.90
CA TYR A 77 17.79 0.65 9.75
C TYR A 77 18.25 0.68 8.28
N GLY A 78 18.56 1.87 7.76
CA GLY A 78 19.01 2.05 6.36
C GLY A 78 17.88 2.12 5.32
N PHE A 79 16.61 2.00 5.72
CA PHE A 79 15.49 2.13 4.80
C PHE A 79 15.37 3.58 4.23
N PRO A 80 15.32 3.77 2.90
CA PRO A 80 15.19 5.09 2.27
C PRO A 80 13.78 5.64 2.46
N LYS A 81 13.62 6.59 3.39
CA LYS A 81 12.31 7.14 3.76
C LYS A 81 11.66 7.93 2.63
N GLU A 82 12.45 8.39 1.67
CA GLU A 82 12.00 9.09 0.48
C GLU A 82 11.03 8.22 -0.33
N MET A 83 11.15 6.90 -0.26
CA MET A 83 10.23 5.95 -0.90
C MET A 83 8.81 5.94 -0.31
N LEU A 84 8.60 6.60 0.82
CA LEU A 84 7.28 6.74 1.45
C LEU A 84 6.64 8.11 1.18
N ILE A 85 7.37 9.04 0.57
CA ILE A 85 6.91 10.42 0.39
C ILE A 85 6.11 10.50 -0.92
N GLY A 86 4.90 11.04 -0.85
CA GLY A 86 4.08 11.32 -2.04
C GLY A 86 3.49 10.08 -2.73
N VAL A 87 3.79 8.87 -2.24
CA VAL A 87 3.27 7.62 -2.80
C VAL A 87 1.82 7.42 -2.36
N LYS A 88 0.89 7.45 -3.32
CA LYS A 88 -0.51 7.10 -3.09
C LYS A 88 -0.68 5.58 -3.10
N GLY A 89 -1.53 5.07 -2.22
CA GLY A 89 -1.92 3.65 -2.24
C GLY A 89 -0.85 2.66 -1.78
N ILE A 90 0.22 3.13 -1.11
CA ILE A 90 1.24 2.23 -0.55
C ILE A 90 0.64 1.30 0.51
N LYS A 91 0.88 -0.01 0.36
CA LYS A 91 0.36 -1.03 1.27
C LYS A 91 1.42 -2.11 1.50
N VAL A 92 1.34 -2.76 2.64
CA VAL A 92 2.04 -4.04 2.88
C VAL A 92 1.24 -5.13 2.20
N LEU A 93 1.84 -5.85 1.25
CA LEU A 93 1.22 -7.03 0.64
C LEU A 93 1.53 -8.29 1.45
N LYS A 94 2.76 -8.39 1.96
CA LYS A 94 3.20 -9.51 2.79
C LYS A 94 4.44 -9.18 3.60
N SER A 95 4.60 -9.80 4.76
CA SER A 95 5.83 -9.74 5.55
C SER A 95 6.06 -11.04 6.29
N GLY A 96 7.30 -11.46 6.50
CA GLY A 96 7.60 -12.73 7.17
C GLY A 96 9.09 -13.06 7.23
N GLU A 97 9.39 -14.17 7.89
CA GLU A 97 10.76 -14.61 8.15
C GLU A 97 11.20 -15.70 7.15
N PHE A 98 12.49 -15.70 6.84
CA PHE A 98 13.16 -16.62 5.94
C PHE A 98 14.52 -17.01 6.51
N ILE A 99 15.15 -18.00 5.89
CA ILE A 99 16.54 -18.35 6.12
C ILE A 99 17.32 -18.03 4.83
N SER A 100 18.49 -17.43 4.99
CA SER A 100 19.43 -17.22 3.89
C SER A 100 20.02 -18.56 3.45
N SER A 101 19.98 -18.88 2.15
CA SER A 101 20.63 -20.11 1.65
C SER A 101 22.16 -20.01 1.60
N VAL A 102 22.74 -18.84 1.91
CA VAL A 102 24.18 -18.58 1.79
C VAL A 102 24.89 -18.71 3.14
N ASP A 103 24.27 -18.18 4.20
CA ASP A 103 24.87 -18.06 5.53
C ASP A 103 23.96 -18.55 6.67
N ASP A 104 22.83 -19.20 6.35
CA ASP A 104 21.80 -19.67 7.28
C ASP A 104 21.28 -18.61 8.27
N SER A 105 21.50 -17.32 7.97
CA SER A 105 21.03 -16.22 8.79
C SER A 105 19.52 -16.01 8.66
N LYS A 106 18.89 -15.52 9.73
CA LYS A 106 17.48 -15.14 9.72
C LYS A 106 17.29 -13.86 8.91
N ILE A 107 16.43 -13.95 7.91
CA ILE A 107 16.03 -12.87 7.02
C ILE A 107 14.59 -12.50 7.32
N PHE A 108 14.26 -11.21 7.24
CA PHE A 108 12.91 -10.70 7.22
C PHE A 108 12.62 -10.08 5.85
N GLY A 109 11.66 -10.68 5.14
CA GLY A 109 11.15 -10.20 3.87
C GLY A 109 9.93 -9.30 4.08
N LEU A 110 9.81 -8.26 3.26
CA LEU A 110 8.68 -7.34 3.25
C LEU A 110 8.34 -6.96 1.80
N ILE A 111 7.14 -7.34 1.36
CA ILE A 111 6.58 -6.93 0.07
C ILE A 111 5.67 -5.73 0.30
N LEU A 112 6.01 -4.62 -0.33
CA LEU A 112 5.17 -3.43 -0.44
C LEU A 112 4.64 -3.32 -1.87
N THR A 113 3.56 -2.58 -2.08
CA THR A 113 3.03 -2.35 -3.44
C THR A 113 4.04 -1.73 -4.41
N ASN A 114 5.12 -1.10 -3.95
CA ASN A 114 6.12 -0.42 -4.79
C ASN A 114 7.54 -1.03 -4.75
N CYS A 115 7.81 -1.96 -3.84
CA CYS A 115 9.12 -2.61 -3.76
C CYS A 115 9.08 -3.89 -2.92
N PHE A 116 10.12 -4.69 -3.07
CA PHE A 116 10.41 -5.82 -2.21
C PHE A 116 11.69 -5.57 -1.40
N ILE A 117 11.62 -5.80 -0.09
CA ILE A 117 12.68 -5.49 0.87
C ILE A 117 13.12 -6.77 1.57
N ILE A 118 14.43 -6.95 1.65
CA ILE A 118 15.11 -8.00 2.41
C ILE A 118 15.92 -7.32 3.51
N SER A 119 15.76 -7.78 4.73
CA SER A 119 16.46 -7.27 5.90
C SER A 119 16.90 -8.39 6.82
N LYS A 120 17.90 -8.15 7.67
CA LYS A 120 18.35 -9.09 8.72
C LYS A 120 18.07 -8.51 10.09
N GLU A 121 17.93 -9.36 11.10
CA GLU A 121 17.85 -8.87 12.49
C GLU A 121 19.18 -8.21 12.89
N VAL A 122 19.11 -7.09 13.60
CA VAL A 122 20.31 -6.35 14.06
C VAL A 122 21.11 -7.21 15.05
N ASP A 123 22.36 -7.52 14.69
CA ASP A 123 23.29 -8.29 15.52
C ASP A 123 24.19 -7.35 16.34
N ARG A 124 24.19 -7.53 17.66
CA ARG A 124 24.99 -6.71 18.61
C ARG A 124 26.50 -6.81 18.38
N ARG A 125 26.99 -7.89 17.78
CA ARG A 125 28.42 -8.14 17.55
C ARG A 125 28.93 -7.34 16.36
N THR A 126 28.17 -7.33 15.28
CA THR A 126 28.54 -6.69 14.01
C THR A 126 28.01 -5.27 13.88
N ASP A 127 26.82 -4.97 14.42
CA ASP A 127 26.09 -3.73 14.17
C ASP A 127 26.12 -2.78 15.39
N LYS A 128 27.32 -2.52 15.93
CA LYS A 128 27.51 -1.75 17.18
C LYS A 128 27.00 -0.31 17.10
N GLU A 129 26.96 0.26 15.91
CA GLU A 129 26.48 1.63 15.65
C GLU A 129 24.95 1.76 15.55
N ILE A 130 24.22 0.65 15.45
CA ILE A 130 22.76 0.67 15.28
C ILE A 130 22.08 0.68 16.65
N ASN A 131 21.22 1.69 16.88
CA ASN A 131 20.38 1.74 18.08
C ASN A 131 19.28 0.65 18.02
N LYS A 132 19.47 -0.45 18.75
CA LYS A 132 18.55 -1.60 18.78
C LYS A 132 17.20 -1.31 19.46
N ASP A 133 17.10 -0.30 20.30
CA ASP A 133 15.81 0.12 20.90
C ASP A 133 14.91 0.77 19.84
N LYS A 134 15.52 1.31 18.79
CA LYS A 134 14.83 1.96 17.68
C LYS A 134 14.66 1.05 16.46
N TYR A 135 15.69 0.27 16.13
CA TYR A 135 15.73 -0.55 14.92
C TYR A 135 15.83 -2.04 15.26
N LYS A 136 14.83 -2.81 14.82
CA LYS A 136 14.82 -4.27 14.97
C LYS A 136 15.60 -4.95 13.85
N TYR A 137 15.50 -4.40 12.64
CA TYR A 137 16.10 -4.98 11.43
C TYR A 137 17.10 -3.99 10.81
N LYS A 138 18.02 -4.52 10.01
CA LYS A 138 18.94 -3.78 9.15
C LYS A 138 18.64 -4.13 7.69
N LEU A 139 18.50 -3.12 6.85
CA LEU A 139 18.30 -3.31 5.41
C LEU A 139 19.51 -4.02 4.80
N GLU A 140 19.26 -5.08 4.05
CA GLU A 140 20.28 -5.78 3.26
C GLU A 140 20.08 -5.47 1.78
N GLU A 141 18.86 -5.67 1.27
CA GLU A 141 18.56 -5.48 -0.14
C GLU A 141 17.17 -4.86 -0.34
N LEU A 142 17.08 -3.98 -1.33
CA LEU A 142 15.83 -3.36 -1.77
C LEU A 142 15.68 -3.53 -3.28
N TYR A 143 14.64 -4.23 -3.70
CA TYR A 143 14.31 -4.49 -5.10
C TYR A 143 13.13 -3.63 -5.51
N GLN A 144 13.27 -2.90 -6.62
CA GLN A 144 12.13 -2.32 -7.32
C GLN A 144 11.46 -3.40 -8.16
N TRP A 145 10.23 -3.15 -8.58
CA TRP A 145 9.50 -4.12 -9.41
C TRP A 145 9.99 -4.16 -10.84
N ASP A 146 10.45 -3.02 -11.36
CA ASP A 146 11.05 -2.95 -12.69
C ASP A 146 12.30 -3.83 -12.75
N GLY A 147 12.35 -4.70 -13.78
CA GLY A 147 13.44 -5.66 -13.98
C GLY A 147 13.53 -6.79 -12.95
N LEU A 148 12.59 -6.92 -12.01
CA LEU A 148 12.64 -7.98 -11.00
C LEU A 148 12.31 -9.35 -11.58
N ARG A 149 13.23 -10.30 -11.40
CA ARG A 149 13.05 -11.70 -11.77
C ARG A 149 13.00 -12.55 -10.51
N PHE A 150 12.06 -13.48 -10.44
CA PHE A 150 11.96 -14.39 -9.33
C PHE A 150 11.40 -15.75 -9.75
N PHE A 151 11.88 -16.80 -9.09
CA PHE A 151 11.44 -18.17 -9.35
C PHE A 151 11.76 -19.07 -8.15
N VAL A 152 10.96 -20.11 -7.97
CA VAL A 152 11.23 -21.15 -6.97
C VAL A 152 12.09 -22.25 -7.61
N ASP A 153 13.30 -22.43 -7.11
CA ASP A 153 14.20 -23.48 -7.52
C ASP A 153 14.04 -24.70 -6.60
N LYS A 154 13.64 -25.83 -7.19
CA LYS A 154 13.45 -27.13 -6.51
C LYS A 154 14.48 -28.18 -6.98
N SER A 155 15.53 -27.75 -7.67
CA SER A 155 16.58 -28.67 -8.17
C SER A 155 17.46 -29.25 -7.06
N LYS A 156 17.48 -28.60 -5.88
CA LYS A 156 18.21 -29.03 -4.70
C LYS A 156 17.30 -29.70 -3.68
N THR A 157 17.91 -30.37 -2.69
CA THR A 157 17.22 -31.04 -1.58
C THR A 157 16.35 -30.09 -0.74
N VAL A 158 16.73 -28.83 -0.63
CA VAL A 158 15.95 -27.78 0.03
C VAL A 158 15.53 -26.76 -1.03
N PRO A 159 14.21 -26.54 -1.26
CA PRO A 159 13.75 -25.56 -2.22
C PRO A 159 14.04 -24.14 -1.73
N TYR A 160 14.31 -23.23 -2.67
CA TYR A 160 14.55 -21.82 -2.38
C TYR A 160 13.91 -20.89 -3.40
N LEU A 161 13.45 -19.74 -2.92
CA LEU A 161 12.98 -18.63 -3.74
C LEU A 161 14.18 -17.79 -4.15
N VAL A 162 14.41 -17.69 -5.45
CA VAL A 162 15.40 -16.78 -6.04
C VAL A 162 14.73 -15.45 -6.33
N ILE A 163 15.40 -14.37 -5.94
CA ILE A 163 15.02 -12.99 -6.25
C ILE A 163 16.26 -12.35 -6.88
N GLU A 164 16.16 -11.85 -8.11
CA GLU A 164 17.29 -11.21 -8.78
C GLU A 164 16.85 -10.04 -9.67
N ASP A 165 17.66 -9.01 -9.72
CA ASP A 165 17.58 -7.95 -10.71
C ASP A 165 18.85 -8.01 -11.59
N ASP A 166 19.19 -6.93 -12.30
CA ASP A 166 20.40 -6.90 -13.12
C ASP A 166 21.70 -6.70 -12.32
N LEU A 167 21.60 -6.33 -11.04
CA LEU A 167 22.74 -5.96 -10.19
C LEU A 167 23.02 -6.98 -9.09
N LYS A 168 21.99 -7.67 -8.58
CA LYS A 168 22.09 -8.52 -7.39
C LYS A 168 21.11 -9.69 -7.44
N LYS A 169 21.42 -10.69 -6.61
CA LYS A 169 20.68 -11.95 -6.50
C LYS A 169 20.66 -12.44 -5.06
N SER A 170 19.47 -12.70 -4.56
CA SER A 170 19.19 -13.28 -3.26
C SER A 170 18.54 -14.66 -3.37
N LYS A 171 18.83 -15.52 -2.39
CA LYS A 171 18.25 -16.86 -2.27
C LYS A 171 17.66 -17.05 -0.87
N LEU A 172 16.36 -17.25 -0.82
CA LEU A 172 15.57 -17.34 0.40
C LEU A 172 15.02 -18.77 0.55
N THR A 173 15.34 -19.43 1.65
CA THR A 173 14.78 -20.73 2.02
C THR A 173 13.76 -20.57 3.15
N HIS A 174 12.85 -21.53 3.24
CA HIS A 174 11.90 -21.65 4.33
C HIS A 174 11.66 -23.13 4.62
N GLU A 175 11.35 -23.48 5.87
CA GLU A 175 11.08 -24.86 6.29
C GLU A 175 9.84 -25.46 5.61
N SER A 176 8.86 -24.60 5.33
CA SER A 176 7.63 -24.93 4.61
C SER A 176 7.71 -24.49 3.15
N GLU A 177 7.57 -25.44 2.23
CA GLU A 177 7.48 -25.19 0.79
C GLU A 177 6.21 -24.40 0.42
N GLU A 178 5.11 -24.61 1.15
CA GLU A 178 3.86 -23.87 0.95
C GLU A 178 4.06 -22.38 1.15
N VAL A 179 4.89 -21.99 2.12
CA VAL A 179 5.26 -20.58 2.34
C VAL A 179 6.02 -20.04 1.14
N LEU A 180 6.98 -20.78 0.58
CA LEU A 180 7.69 -20.33 -0.63
C LEU A 180 6.75 -20.13 -1.83
N GLN A 181 5.77 -21.01 -2.00
CA GLN A 181 4.76 -20.89 -3.06
C GLN A 181 3.83 -19.69 -2.84
N ASP A 182 3.33 -19.50 -1.61
CA ASP A 182 2.50 -18.37 -1.23
C ASP A 182 3.22 -17.02 -1.45
N TRP A 183 4.49 -16.93 -1.07
CA TRP A 183 5.31 -15.76 -1.37
C TRP A 183 5.53 -15.54 -2.87
N PHE A 184 5.78 -16.60 -3.64
CA PHE A 184 5.86 -16.53 -5.10
C PHE A 184 4.57 -15.98 -5.72
N MET A 185 3.41 -16.45 -5.26
CA MET A 185 2.11 -16.00 -5.75
C MET A 185 1.86 -14.52 -5.43
N VAL A 186 2.25 -14.04 -4.25
CA VAL A 186 2.12 -12.62 -3.90
C VAL A 186 3.07 -11.74 -4.72
N LEU A 187 4.31 -12.18 -4.98
CA LEU A 187 5.24 -11.48 -5.87
C LEU A 187 4.68 -11.40 -7.30
N LEU A 188 4.12 -12.50 -7.80
CA LEU A 188 3.49 -12.54 -9.13
C LEU A 188 2.29 -11.61 -9.23
N GLY A 189 1.43 -11.59 -8.21
CA GLY A 189 0.32 -10.64 -8.12
C GLY A 189 0.81 -9.20 -8.13
N ALA A 190 1.81 -8.88 -7.31
CA ALA A 190 2.35 -7.51 -7.21
C ALA A 190 2.91 -6.99 -8.53
N VAL A 191 3.67 -7.81 -9.27
CA VAL A 191 4.23 -7.42 -10.58
C VAL A 191 3.14 -7.26 -11.64
N ASN A 192 2.15 -8.16 -11.66
CA ASN A 192 1.04 -8.06 -12.60
C ASN A 192 0.16 -6.83 -12.35
N ASP A 193 -0.16 -6.52 -11.09
CA ASP A 193 -0.97 -5.35 -10.72
C ASP A 193 -0.33 -4.04 -11.20
N ILE A 194 1.00 -3.97 -11.20
CA ILE A 194 1.75 -2.79 -11.69
C ILE A 194 1.60 -2.67 -13.20
N HIS A 195 1.84 -3.75 -13.95
CA HIS A 195 1.67 -3.75 -15.39
C HIS A 195 0.24 -3.42 -15.84
N GLU A 196 -0.77 -3.86 -15.07
CA GLU A 196 -2.16 -3.47 -15.34
C GLU A 196 -2.40 -1.97 -15.05
N SER A 197 -1.82 -1.44 -13.97
CA SER A 197 -1.96 -0.03 -13.61
C SER A 197 -1.29 0.92 -14.61
N GLU A 198 -0.14 0.54 -15.16
CA GLU A 198 0.59 1.30 -16.19
C GLU A 198 -0.23 1.37 -17.49
N LYS A 199 -0.75 0.23 -17.97
CA LYS A 199 -1.61 0.19 -19.16
C LYS A 199 -2.86 1.05 -19.01
N GLN A 200 -3.49 1.04 -17.82
CA GLN A 200 -4.71 1.82 -17.59
C GLN A 200 -4.43 3.33 -17.56
N GLN A 201 -3.26 3.74 -17.07
CA GLN A 201 -2.83 5.14 -17.10
C GLN A 201 -2.57 5.63 -18.52
N GLU A 202 -1.88 4.84 -19.35
CA GLU A 202 -1.64 5.16 -20.76
C GLU A 202 -2.96 5.38 -21.53
N ILE A 203 -3.93 4.47 -21.38
CA ILE A 203 -5.25 4.60 -22.02
C ILE A 203 -5.97 5.88 -21.55
N THR A 204 -5.94 6.17 -20.26
CA THR A 204 -6.62 7.35 -19.68
C THR A 204 -5.97 8.66 -20.14
N GLU A 205 -4.64 8.68 -20.33
CA GLU A 205 -3.91 9.84 -20.84
C GLU A 205 -4.17 10.06 -22.34
N GLU A 206 -4.23 8.99 -23.13
CA GLU A 206 -4.62 9.05 -24.55
C GLU A 206 -6.05 9.56 -24.73
N GLU A 207 -7.01 9.09 -23.93
CA GLU A 207 -8.40 9.56 -23.96
C GLU A 207 -8.51 11.06 -23.61
N LYS A 208 -7.74 11.53 -22.61
CA LYS A 208 -7.68 12.96 -22.26
C LYS A 208 -7.05 13.80 -23.36
N LEU A 209 -6.00 13.29 -24.02
CA LEU A 209 -5.34 13.97 -25.13
C LEU A 209 -6.25 14.03 -26.37
N HIS A 210 -7.01 12.97 -26.62
CA HIS A 210 -7.98 12.89 -27.71
C HIS A 210 -9.15 13.88 -27.50
N ASN A 211 -9.72 13.91 -26.30
CA ASN A 211 -10.80 14.84 -25.95
C ASN A 211 -10.35 16.31 -26.00
N ASN A 212 -9.12 16.62 -25.60
CA ASN A 212 -8.56 17.97 -25.72
C ASN A 212 -8.23 18.41 -27.16
N ARG A 213 -8.14 17.48 -28.12
CA ARG A 213 -7.93 17.81 -29.55
C ARG A 213 -9.24 18.00 -30.32
N GLN A 214 -10.38 17.60 -29.74
CA GLN A 214 -11.71 17.74 -30.34
C GLN A 214 -12.54 18.90 -29.74
N ALA A 215 -12.03 19.56 -28.70
CA ALA A 215 -12.57 20.81 -28.14
C ALA A 215 -11.81 22.03 -28.69
#